data_AF-A0A1S8KJ50-F1
#
_entry.id   AF-A0A1S8KJ50-F1
#
_cell.length_a   1.000
_cell.length_b   1.000
_cell.length_c   1.000
_cell.angle_alpha   90.00
_cell.angle_beta   90.00
_cell.angle_gamma   90.00
#
_symmetry.space_group_name_H-M   'P 1'
#
loop_
_entity.id
_entity.type
_entity.pdbx_description
1 polymer ?
#
loop_
_entity_poly.entity_id
_entity_poly.type
_entity_poly.pdbx_seq_one_letter_code
_entity_poly.pdbx_strand_id
1 'polypeptide(L)'
;MEGTVLRIEQGSLHDGAGLRTVVYLKGCPLRCAWCSIPESQSKQIEKGFGQTMTAEEVMDEIEKDAVFYFHSDGGVTISGGEALVQADFAKEILQKSK
;
A
#
# COMPACT_ATOMS: atom_id res chain seq x y z
N MET A 1 13.89 3.44 -3.72
CA MET A 1 13.39 4.79 -3.34
C MET A 1 12.53 4.69 -2.10
N GLU A 2 12.42 5.76 -1.30
CA GLU A 2 11.63 5.77 -0.05
C GLU A 2 10.25 6.40 -0.22
N GLY A 3 9.27 5.89 0.54
CA GLY A 3 7.93 6.44 0.66
C GLY A 3 7.38 6.25 2.07
N THR A 4 6.26 6.92 2.37
CA THR A 4 5.57 6.80 3.66
C THR A 4 4.40 5.84 3.54
N VAL A 5 4.53 4.68 4.18
CA VAL A 5 3.54 3.59 4.18
C VAL A 5 2.78 3.65 5.50
N LEU A 6 1.44 3.69 5.46
CA LEU A 6 0.58 3.63 6.64
C LEU A 6 0.61 2.24 7.27
N ARG A 7 0.34 1.21 6.45
CA ARG A 7 0.32 -0.21 6.83
C ARG A 7 0.33 -1.08 5.58
N ILE A 8 0.66 -2.35 5.76
CA ILE A 8 0.52 -3.39 4.73
C ILE A 8 -0.47 -4.42 5.26
N GLU A 9 -1.44 -4.80 4.44
CA GLU A 9 -2.50 -5.74 4.80
C GLU A 9 -2.44 -6.95 3.85
N GLN A 10 -2.36 -8.14 4.42
CA GLN A 10 -2.18 -9.38 3.67
C GLN A 10 -3.54 -10.08 3.48
N GLY A 11 -3.75 -10.68 2.30
CA GLY A 11 -4.91 -11.54 2.04
C GLY A 11 -6.25 -10.81 1.91
N SER A 12 -6.27 -9.55 1.47
CA SER A 12 -7.52 -8.86 1.17
C SER A 12 -8.24 -9.48 -0.03
N LEU A 13 -9.55 -9.72 0.14
CA LEU A 13 -10.45 -10.25 -0.89
C LEU A 13 -11.23 -9.14 -1.62
N HIS A 14 -11.24 -7.92 -1.09
CA HIS A 14 -12.15 -6.86 -1.55
C HIS A 14 -11.43 -5.73 -2.29
N ASP A 15 -10.10 -5.78 -2.37
CA ASP A 15 -9.26 -4.74 -2.98
C ASP A 15 -8.77 -5.09 -4.40
N GLY A 16 -9.47 -6.01 -5.07
CA GLY A 16 -9.22 -6.43 -6.45
C GLY A 16 -9.50 -7.91 -6.68
N ALA A 17 -9.07 -8.44 -7.83
CA ALA A 17 -9.18 -9.87 -8.12
C ALA A 17 -8.16 -10.68 -7.31
N GLY A 18 -8.60 -11.86 -6.84
CA GLY A 18 -7.81 -12.78 -6.04
C GLY A 18 -7.50 -12.29 -4.64
N LEU A 19 -6.63 -13.01 -3.92
CA LEU A 19 -6.10 -12.55 -2.63
C LEU A 19 -5.01 -11.52 -2.89
N ARG A 20 -5.11 -10.37 -2.23
CA ARG A 20 -4.19 -9.26 -2.47
C ARG A 20 -3.48 -8.81 -1.22
N THR A 21 -2.23 -8.42 -1.40
CA THR A 21 -1.50 -7.65 -0.39
C THR A 21 -1.66 -6.17 -0.73
N VAL A 22 -2.25 -5.44 0.21
CA VAL A 22 -2.62 -4.05 0.04
C VAL A 22 -1.61 -3.18 0.78
N VAL A 23 -0.88 -2.37 0.03
CA VAL A 23 0.05 -1.37 0.56
C VAL A 23 -0.70 -0.05 0.70
N TYR A 24 -1.04 0.33 1.93
CA TYR A 24 -1.71 1.60 2.21
C TYR A 24 -0.67 2.70 2.36
N LEU A 25 -0.64 3.66 1.44
CA LEU A 25 0.27 4.82 1.47
C LEU A 25 -0.33 5.98 2.28
N LYS A 26 0.54 6.82 2.87
CA LYS A 26 0.14 8.09 3.49
C LYS A 26 0.13 9.25 2.49
N GLY A 27 -0.63 10.30 2.81
CA GLY A 27 -0.89 11.47 1.98
C GLY A 27 -2.15 11.35 1.14
N CYS A 28 -3.12 12.24 1.36
CA CYS A 28 -4.28 12.44 0.49
C CYS A 28 -4.63 13.93 0.42
N PRO A 29 -4.79 14.54 -0.77
CA PRO A 29 -5.17 15.95 -0.88
C PRO A 29 -6.66 16.17 -0.57
N LEU A 30 -7.46 15.10 -0.52
CA LEU A 30 -8.89 15.17 -0.27
C LEU A 30 -9.22 15.11 1.23
N ARG A 31 -10.41 15.61 1.58
CA ARG A 31 -10.96 15.60 2.94
C ARG A 31 -12.41 15.10 2.91
N CYS A 32 -12.59 13.90 2.36
CA CYS A 32 -13.90 13.27 2.24
C CYS A 32 -14.57 13.16 3.62
N ALA A 33 -15.85 13.52 3.74
CA ALA A 33 -16.57 13.47 5.01
C ALA A 33 -16.72 12.04 5.58
N TRP A 34 -16.59 11.03 4.72
CA TRP A 34 -16.67 9.60 5.04
C TRP A 34 -15.37 8.87 4.73
N CYS A 35 -14.22 9.54 4.83
CA CYS A 35 -12.94 8.88 4.62
C CYS A 35 -12.78 7.69 5.59
N SER A 36 -12.67 6.47 5.04
CA SER A 36 -12.53 5.25 5.84
C SER A 36 -11.13 5.08 6.44
N ILE A 37 -10.16 5.91 6.02
CA ILE A 37 -8.77 5.87 6.46
C ILE A 37 -8.27 7.30 6.72
N PRO A 38 -8.85 8.04 7.69
CA PRO A 38 -8.49 9.44 7.93
C PRO A 38 -7.00 9.62 8.28
N GLU A 39 -6.37 8.62 8.89
CA GLU A 39 -4.95 8.61 9.25
C GLU A 39 -4.03 8.54 8.03
N SER A 40 -4.54 8.20 6.83
CA SER A 40 -3.76 8.28 5.59
C SER A 40 -3.72 9.68 5.00
N GLN A 41 -4.52 10.64 5.49
CA GLN A 41 -4.62 11.96 4.86
C GLN A 41 -3.36 12.81 5.00
N SER A 42 -2.74 12.78 6.18
CA SER A 42 -1.44 13.42 6.39
C SER A 42 -0.33 12.57 5.76
N LYS A 43 0.62 13.22 5.07
CA LYS A 43 1.84 12.54 4.60
C LYS A 43 2.85 12.32 5.74
N GLN A 44 2.73 13.07 6.83
CA GLN A 44 3.65 12.97 7.97
C GLN A 44 3.36 11.71 8.78
N ILE A 45 4.41 11.05 9.27
CA ILE A 45 4.28 9.96 10.22
C ILE A 45 3.73 10.53 11.53
N GLU A 46 2.64 9.93 12.00
CA GLU A 46 1.98 10.29 13.25
C GLU A 46 2.21 9.18 14.27
N LYS A 47 2.05 9.47 15.55
CA LYS A 47 2.31 8.50 16.62
C LYS A 47 1.42 7.26 16.43
N GLY A 48 2.03 6.13 16.08
CA GLY A 48 1.34 4.87 15.82
C GLY A 48 0.81 4.70 14.39
N PHE A 49 1.01 5.68 13.49
CA PHE A 49 0.51 5.63 12.11
C PHE A 49 1.59 6.01 11.10
N GLY A 50 2.07 4.97 10.43
CA GLY A 50 2.96 5.06 9.29
C GLY A 50 4.43 4.90 9.62
N GLN A 51 5.17 4.54 8.59
CA GLN A 51 6.62 4.33 8.61
C GLN A 51 7.21 4.74 7.26
N THR A 52 8.46 5.17 7.25
CA THR A 52 9.22 5.31 6.00
C THR A 52 9.70 3.93 5.61
N MET A 53 9.45 3.53 4.36
CA MET A 53 9.91 2.26 3.80
C MET A 53 10.51 2.52 2.42
N THR A 54 11.55 1.77 2.12
CA THR A 54 12.07 1.59 0.76
C THR A 54 11.15 0.67 -0.05
N ALA A 55 11.21 0.76 -1.38
CA ALA A 55 10.46 -0.15 -2.24
C ALA A 55 10.91 -1.60 -2.02
N GLU A 56 12.19 -1.81 -1.72
CA GLU A 56 12.76 -3.11 -1.34
C GLU A 56 12.10 -3.67 -0.08
N GLU A 57 12.02 -2.91 1.01
CA GLU A 57 11.35 -3.37 2.24
C GLU A 57 9.86 -3.66 2.02
N VAL A 58 9.19 -2.91 1.14
CA VAL A 58 7.79 -3.21 0.76
C VAL A 58 7.70 -4.52 -0.03
N MET A 59 8.65 -4.78 -0.93
CA MET A 59 8.70 -6.04 -1.68
C MET A 59 8.96 -7.24 -0.76
N ASP A 60 9.85 -7.09 0.23
CA ASP A 60 10.12 -8.14 1.23
C ASP A 60 8.84 -8.54 1.99
N GLU A 61 7.93 -7.60 2.26
CA GLU A 61 6.62 -7.88 2.85
C GLU A 61 5.65 -8.52 1.84
N ILE A 62 5.62 -8.05 0.61
CA ILE A 62 4.77 -8.60 -0.47
C ILE A 62 5.12 -10.05 -0.79
N GLU A 63 6.41 -10.40 -0.80
CA GLU A 63 6.91 -11.73 -1.17
C GLU A 63 6.52 -12.82 -0.15
N LYS A 64 6.25 -12.44 1.11
CA LYS A 64 5.76 -13.37 2.14
C LYS A 64 4.43 -14.02 1.74
N ASP A 65 3.67 -13.37 0.86
CA ASP A 65 2.35 -13.83 0.41
C ASP A 65 2.35 -14.50 -0.97
N ALA A 66 3.53 -14.76 -1.56
CA ALA A 66 3.66 -15.29 -2.92
C ALA A 66 2.83 -16.57 -3.18
N VAL A 67 2.73 -17.45 -2.17
CA VAL A 67 1.96 -18.71 -2.25
C VAL A 67 0.45 -18.45 -2.39
N PHE A 68 -0.06 -17.37 -1.79
CA PHE A 68 -1.48 -17.02 -1.86
C PHE A 68 -1.87 -16.45 -3.22
N TYR A 69 -0.97 -15.70 -3.86
CA TYR A 69 -1.22 -15.15 -5.19
C TYR A 69 -1.40 -16.26 -6.23
N PHE A 70 -0.54 -17.31 -6.18
CA PHE A 70 -0.55 -18.41 -7.15
C PHE A 70 -1.89 -19.16 -7.23
N HIS A 71 -2.58 -19.34 -6.10
CA HIS A 71 -3.83 -20.09 -6.05
C HIS A 71 -5.08 -19.25 -6.32
N SER A 72 -4.96 -17.93 -6.18
CA SER A 72 -6.11 -17.02 -6.20
C SER A 72 -6.15 -16.09 -7.42
N ASP A 73 -5.14 -16.15 -8.30
CA ASP A 73 -4.93 -15.14 -9.36
C ASP A 73 -4.85 -13.72 -8.77
N GLY A 74 -4.17 -13.64 -7.62
CA GLY A 74 -4.07 -12.46 -6.76
C GLY A 74 -2.97 -11.49 -7.15
N GLY A 75 -2.55 -10.65 -6.20
CA GLY A 75 -1.40 -9.77 -6.40
C GLY A 75 -1.34 -8.58 -5.45
N VAL A 76 -0.80 -7.46 -5.92
CA VAL A 76 -0.54 -6.28 -5.09
C VAL A 76 -1.53 -5.16 -5.41
N THR A 77 -2.10 -4.53 -4.38
CA THR A 77 -2.88 -3.28 -4.52
C THR A 77 -2.16 -2.15 -3.81
N ILE A 78 -2.07 -0.99 -4.46
CA ILE A 78 -1.62 0.25 -3.81
C ILE A 78 -2.86 1.06 -3.45
N SER A 79 -3.04 1.36 -2.16
CA SER A 79 -4.22 2.06 -1.60
C SER A 79 -3.77 3.08 -0.52
N GLY A 80 -4.63 3.42 0.44
CA GLY A 80 -4.30 4.33 1.54
C GLY A 80 -4.95 5.70 1.41
N GLY A 81 -4.13 6.71 1.25
CA GLY A 81 -4.56 8.05 0.90
C GLY A 81 -4.83 8.12 -0.59
N GLU A 82 -4.12 9.02 -1.27
CA GLU A 82 -4.12 9.12 -2.73
C GLU A 82 -2.78 8.58 -3.24
N ALA A 83 -2.80 7.46 -3.96
CA ALA A 83 -1.60 6.77 -4.44
C ALA A 83 -0.71 7.70 -5.28
N LEU A 84 -1.33 8.62 -6.04
CA LEU A 84 -0.60 9.57 -6.89
C LEU A 84 0.16 10.67 -6.11
N VAL A 85 -0.08 10.83 -4.80
CA VAL A 85 0.74 11.71 -3.94
C VAL A 85 2.18 11.18 -3.78
N GLN A 86 2.36 9.88 -4.01
CA GLN A 86 3.65 9.19 -4.00
C GLN A 86 3.84 8.39 -5.30
N ALA A 87 3.49 8.99 -6.45
CA ALA A 87 3.42 8.31 -7.74
C ALA A 87 4.71 7.57 -8.13
N ASP A 88 5.89 8.19 -7.92
CA ASP A 88 7.16 7.55 -8.24
C ASP A 88 7.38 6.30 -7.37
N PHE A 89 7.05 6.36 -6.08
CA PHE A 89 7.21 5.25 -5.14
C PHE A 89 6.24 4.11 -5.46
N ALA A 90 4.98 4.44 -5.75
CA ALA A 90 3.99 3.47 -6.21
C ALA A 90 4.43 2.80 -7.52
N LYS A 91 4.97 3.56 -8.46
CA LYS A 91 5.50 3.03 -9.73
C LYS A 91 6.66 2.06 -9.49
N GLU A 92 7.60 2.38 -8.61
CA GLU A 92 8.74 1.52 -8.32
C GLU A 92 8.29 0.17 -7.73
N ILE A 93 7.35 0.19 -6.77
CA ILE A 93 6.76 -1.05 -6.22
C ILE A 93 6.11 -1.86 -7.34
N LEU A 94 5.22 -1.25 -8.14
CA LEU A 94 4.53 -1.94 -9.23
C LEU A 94 5.45 -2.49 -10.31
N GLN A 95 6.60 -1.84 -10.56
CA GLN A 95 7.62 -2.36 -11.49
C GLN A 95 8.36 -3.56 -10.92
N LYS A 96 8.58 -3.62 -9.60
CA LYS A 96 9.19 -4.75 -8.90
C LYS A 96 8.22 -5.92 -8.67
N SER A 97 6.91 -5.67 -8.63
CA SER A 97 5.88 -6.69 -8.45
C SER A 97 5.46 -7.44 -9.73
N LYS A 98 6.18 -7.23 -10.85
CA LYS A 98 5.97 -7.97 -12.11
C LYS A 98 6.79 -9.25 -12.14
#